data_AF-A0A371QM70-F1
#
_entry.id   AF-A0A371QM70-F1
#
_cell.length_a   1.000
_cell.length_b   1.000
_cell.length_c   1.000
_cell.angle_alpha   90.00
_cell.angle_beta   90.00
_cell.angle_gamma   90.00
#
_symmetry.space_group_name_H-M   'P 1'
#
loop_
_entity.id
_entity.type
_entity.pdbx_description
1 polymer ?
#
loop_
_entity_poly.entity_id
_entity_poly.type
_entity_poly.pdbx_seq_one_letter_code
_entity_poly.pdbx_strand_id
1 'polypeptide(L)'
;MIRASVFLCAAAFIAAGTVLHHGWANYDADKEMDYNGIIQSNDIGNPHTYIDIEVIGEEEIEIKEWKVVLAPVTRMRNRGMTDDSMLAVGDTVRVVGYPHRNIENEMRAERIIIGDVTIELR
;
A
#
# COMPACT_ATOMS: atom_id res chain seq x y z
N MET A 1 5.66 -66.27 -8.92
CA MET A 1 6.28 -65.01 -9.40
C MET A 1 5.16 -64.00 -9.64
N ILE A 2 5.42 -62.69 -9.48
CA ILE A 2 4.53 -61.54 -9.76
C ILE A 2 3.56 -61.29 -8.55
N ARG A 3 3.48 -60.14 -7.86
CA ARG A 3 3.76 -58.71 -8.14
C ARG A 3 4.26 -57.99 -6.88
N ALA A 4 5.26 -57.12 -7.03
CA ALA A 4 5.60 -56.12 -6.04
C ALA A 4 4.61 -54.94 -6.14
N SER A 5 3.97 -54.58 -5.04
CA SER A 5 3.14 -53.38 -4.95
C SER A 5 4.00 -52.25 -4.39
N VAL A 6 4.45 -51.35 -5.27
CA VAL A 6 5.05 -50.07 -4.86
C VAL A 6 3.89 -49.09 -4.68
N PHE A 7 3.59 -48.74 -3.44
CA PHE A 7 2.73 -47.61 -3.13
C PHE A 7 3.55 -46.32 -3.29
N LEU A 8 3.37 -45.63 -4.42
CA LEU A 8 3.85 -44.26 -4.60
C LEU A 8 2.75 -43.31 -4.12
N CYS A 9 2.79 -42.91 -2.85
CA CYS A 9 1.98 -41.80 -2.36
C CYS A 9 2.54 -40.50 -2.95
N ALA A 10 1.92 -40.02 -4.03
CA ALA A 10 2.17 -38.69 -4.57
C ALA A 10 1.69 -37.64 -3.57
N ALA A 11 2.61 -36.89 -2.97
CA ALA A 11 2.29 -35.71 -2.17
C ALA A 11 1.82 -34.60 -3.12
N ALA A 12 0.51 -34.34 -3.15
CA ALA A 12 -0.04 -33.18 -3.82
C ALA A 12 0.24 -31.93 -2.97
N PHE A 13 1.27 -31.17 -3.33
CA PHE A 13 1.42 -29.80 -2.87
C PHE A 13 0.36 -28.94 -3.55
N ILE A 14 -0.79 -28.75 -2.89
CA ILE A 14 -1.68 -27.65 -3.23
C ILE A 14 -1.01 -26.39 -2.66
N ALA A 15 -0.17 -25.75 -3.47
CA ALA A 15 0.19 -24.37 -3.22
C ALA A 15 -1.08 -23.54 -3.46
N ALA A 16 -1.89 -23.39 -2.41
CA ALA A 16 -2.94 -22.38 -2.38
C ALA A 16 -2.25 -21.02 -2.40
N GLY A 17 -2.00 -20.51 -3.61
CA GLY A 17 -1.58 -19.13 -3.79
C GLY A 17 -2.65 -18.26 -3.15
N THR A 18 -2.30 -17.59 -2.06
CA THR A 18 -3.14 -16.58 -1.46
C THR A 18 -3.30 -15.46 -2.48
N VAL A 19 -4.47 -15.38 -3.11
CA VAL A 19 -4.86 -14.21 -3.90
C VAL A 19 -5.24 -13.11 -2.92
N LEU A 20 -4.26 -12.54 -2.21
CA LEU A 20 -4.36 -11.18 -1.68
C LEU A 20 -3.85 -10.23 -2.76
N HIS A 21 -4.63 -10.10 -3.84
CA HIS A 21 -4.48 -8.92 -4.68
C HIS A 21 -5.43 -7.86 -4.12
N HIS A 22 -4.90 -6.98 -3.26
CA HIS A 22 -5.58 -5.80 -2.69
C HIS A 22 -5.88 -4.76 -3.77
N GLY A 23 -6.61 -5.17 -4.82
CA GLY A 23 -7.00 -4.33 -5.93
C GLY A 23 -7.96 -3.23 -5.49
N TRP A 24 -8.20 -2.28 -6.39
CA TRP A 24 -9.06 -1.11 -6.17
C TRP A 24 -10.48 -1.42 -5.67
N ALA A 25 -11.00 -2.64 -5.87
CA ALA A 25 -12.34 -3.03 -5.43
C ALA A 25 -12.54 -2.96 -3.91
N ASN A 26 -11.48 -3.11 -3.13
CA ASN A 26 -11.52 -3.04 -1.67
C ASN A 26 -11.62 -1.61 -1.14
N TYR A 27 -11.48 -0.61 -2.01
CA TYR A 27 -11.47 0.80 -1.64
C TYR A 27 -12.73 1.49 -2.17
N ASP A 28 -13.21 2.48 -1.43
CA ASP A 28 -14.45 3.19 -1.74
C ASP A 28 -14.18 4.39 -2.65
N ALA A 29 -14.19 4.16 -3.97
CA ALA A 29 -13.87 5.18 -4.98
C ALA A 29 -14.81 6.39 -4.97
N ASP A 30 -15.97 6.30 -4.32
CA ASP A 30 -16.92 7.41 -4.17
C ASP A 30 -16.57 8.34 -2.99
N LYS A 31 -15.55 7.99 -2.19
CA LYS A 31 -15.11 8.75 -1.01
C LYS A 31 -13.65 9.13 -1.15
N GLU A 32 -13.38 10.13 -1.99
CA GLU A 32 -12.05 10.71 -2.06
C GLU A 32 -11.67 11.36 -0.73
N MET A 33 -10.43 11.13 -0.33
CA MET A 33 -9.80 11.66 0.87
C MET A 33 -8.55 12.42 0.46
N ASP A 34 -8.30 13.51 1.16
CA ASP A 34 -7.18 14.42 0.89
C ASP A 34 -6.55 14.84 2.22
N TYR A 35 -5.39 14.26 2.51
CA TYR A 35 -4.70 14.46 3.79
C TYR A 35 -3.31 15.01 3.62
N ASN A 36 -2.97 15.97 4.48
CA ASN A 36 -1.60 16.33 4.77
C ASN A 36 -1.15 15.54 6.01
N GLY A 37 0.07 15.04 6.02
CA GLY A 37 0.59 14.32 7.17
C GLY A 37 2.09 14.16 7.19
N ILE A 38 2.60 13.74 8.36
CA ILE A 38 4.01 13.46 8.60
C ILE A 38 4.22 11.95 8.51
N ILE A 39 5.19 11.51 7.70
CA ILE A 39 5.53 10.08 7.60
C ILE A 39 6.10 9.60 8.93
N GLN A 40 5.45 8.62 9.55
CA GLN A 40 5.89 7.98 10.79
C GLN A 40 6.67 6.69 10.53
N SER A 41 6.30 5.97 9.46
CA SER A 41 6.95 4.74 9.03
C SER A 41 6.88 4.60 7.51
N ASN A 42 7.82 3.85 6.94
CA ASN A 42 7.74 3.42 5.55
C ASN A 42 8.16 1.95 5.41
N ASP A 43 7.58 1.29 4.43
CA ASP A 43 8.00 -0.02 3.92
C ASP A 43 8.09 0.09 2.41
N ILE A 44 9.31 0.33 1.92
CA ILE A 44 9.59 0.55 0.50
C ILE A 44 9.97 -0.77 -0.14
N GLY A 45 9.06 -1.31 -0.95
CA GLY A 45 9.26 -2.59 -1.59
C GLY A 45 8.25 -2.92 -2.68
N ASN A 46 8.31 -4.19 -3.08
CA ASN A 46 7.46 -4.83 -4.07
C ASN A 46 6.79 -6.04 -3.37
N PRO A 47 5.47 -6.29 -3.50
CA PRO A 47 4.52 -5.82 -4.52
C PRO A 47 4.02 -4.39 -4.36
N HIS A 48 4.05 -3.80 -3.17
CA HIS A 48 3.58 -2.43 -2.93
C HIS A 48 4.46 -1.75 -1.88
N THR A 49 4.58 -0.43 -2.02
CA THR A 49 5.15 0.44 -0.97
C THR A 49 4.04 0.90 -0.03
N TYR A 50 4.37 1.04 1.24
CA TYR A 50 3.46 1.57 2.26
C TYR A 50 4.14 2.70 3.03
N ILE A 51 3.35 3.65 3.49
CA ILE A 51 3.75 4.61 4.54
C ILE A 51 2.65 4.67 5.58
N ASP A 52 3.01 4.88 6.84
CA ASP A 52 2.05 5.31 7.86
C ASP A 52 2.26 6.83 8.07
N ILE A 53 1.19 7.61 8.00
CA ILE A 53 1.23 9.06 8.21
C ILE A 53 0.45 9.46 9.46
N GLU A 54 0.97 10.43 10.17
CA GLU A 54 0.24 11.20 11.17
C GLU A 54 -0.47 12.35 10.44
N VAL A 55 -1.81 12.31 10.37
CA VAL A 55 -2.58 13.35 9.67
C VAL A 55 -2.57 14.65 10.48
N ILE A 56 -2.24 15.75 9.80
CA ILE A 56 -2.27 17.11 10.36
C ILE A 56 -3.60 17.78 9.96
N GLY A 57 -4.37 18.26 10.94
CA GLY A 57 -5.65 18.95 10.74
C GLY A 57 -5.71 20.33 11.42
N GLU A 58 -6.62 21.20 10.94
CA GLU A 58 -6.77 22.59 11.40
C GLU A 58 -7.69 22.79 12.60
N GLU A 59 -8.59 21.86 12.95
CA GLU A 59 -9.42 22.00 14.15
C GLU A 59 -9.59 20.67 14.91
N GLU A 60 -9.35 20.76 16.22
CA GLU A 60 -9.50 19.76 17.30
C GLU A 60 -8.95 18.35 17.03
N ILE A 61 -7.62 18.26 17.16
CA ILE A 61 -6.83 17.18 17.80
C ILE A 61 -7.51 15.81 17.86
N GLU A 62 -7.73 15.19 16.71
CA GLU A 62 -7.60 13.76 16.61
C GLU A 62 -6.41 13.48 15.69
N ILE A 63 -5.23 13.43 16.32
CA ILE A 63 -4.04 12.90 15.67
C ILE A 63 -4.38 11.47 15.28
N LYS A 64 -4.52 11.24 13.99
CA LYS A 64 -4.96 9.96 13.45
C LYS A 64 -3.88 9.42 12.54
N GLU A 65 -3.34 8.27 12.94
CA GLU A 65 -2.42 7.51 12.10
C GLU A 65 -3.21 6.84 10.96
N TRP A 66 -2.74 7.04 9.73
CA TRP A 66 -3.30 6.44 8.52
C TRP A 66 -2.24 5.59 7.81
N LYS A 67 -2.59 4.33 7.55
CA LYS A 67 -1.83 3.49 6.62
C LYS A 67 -2.18 3.86 5.19
N VAL A 68 -1.18 4.24 4.42
CA VAL A 68 -1.32 4.62 3.02
C VAL A 68 -0.66 3.55 2.14
N VAL A 69 -1.49 2.84 1.39
CA VAL A 69 -1.06 1.87 0.38
C VAL A 69 -0.71 2.63 -0.90
N LEU A 70 0.58 2.63 -1.27
CA LEU A 70 1.09 3.26 -2.48
C LEU A 70 1.17 2.24 -3.63
N ALA A 71 1.64 2.71 -4.79
CA ALA A 71 1.92 1.84 -5.92
C ALA A 71 3.20 0.98 -5.68
N PRO A 72 3.44 -0.06 -6.48
CA PRO A 72 4.77 -0.70 -6.51
C PRO A 72 5.86 0.34 -6.77
N VAL A 73 7.00 0.23 -6.08
CA VAL A 73 8.10 1.21 -6.16
C VAL A 73 8.55 1.50 -7.60
N THR A 74 8.54 0.48 -8.48
CA THR A 74 8.87 0.66 -9.90
C THR A 74 7.91 1.62 -10.62
N ARG A 75 6.61 1.59 -10.29
CA ARG A 75 5.63 2.53 -10.86
C ARG A 75 5.91 3.95 -10.36
N MET A 76 6.18 4.09 -9.06
CA MET A 76 6.48 5.39 -8.47
C MET A 76 7.74 6.01 -9.09
N ARG A 77 8.81 5.22 -9.24
CA ARG A 77 10.06 5.66 -9.87
C ARG A 77 9.87 6.09 -11.32
N ASN A 78 9.08 5.34 -12.07
CA ASN A 78 8.73 5.70 -13.46
C ASN A 78 7.85 6.96 -13.57
N ARG A 79 7.35 7.49 -12.46
CA ARG A 79 6.40 8.60 -12.40
C ARG A 79 6.87 9.76 -11.50
N GLY A 80 8.15 9.80 -11.17
CA GLY A 80 8.76 10.97 -10.53
C GLY A 80 9.36 10.74 -9.14
N MET A 81 9.25 9.54 -8.56
CA MET A 81 10.01 9.19 -7.35
C MET A 81 11.48 8.95 -7.71
N THR A 82 12.35 9.93 -7.49
CA THR A 82 13.76 9.83 -7.90
C THR A 82 14.62 9.03 -6.92
N ASP A 83 14.25 9.01 -5.64
CA ASP A 83 14.99 8.32 -4.58
C ASP A 83 14.06 7.87 -3.45
N ASP A 84 14.46 6.84 -2.69
CA ASP A 84 13.69 6.31 -1.56
C ASP A 84 13.60 7.31 -0.39
N SER A 85 14.55 8.23 -0.28
CA SER A 85 14.52 9.34 0.67
C SER A 85 13.35 10.30 0.48
N MET A 86 12.66 10.29 -0.67
CA MET A 86 11.43 11.07 -0.85
C MET A 86 10.29 10.61 0.07
N LEU A 87 10.39 9.41 0.63
CA LEU A 87 9.43 8.86 1.59
C LEU A 87 10.05 8.74 3.00
N ALA A 88 11.01 9.61 3.36
CA ALA A 88 11.69 9.51 4.64
C ALA A 88 10.75 9.79 5.82
N VAL A 89 11.00 9.10 6.94
CA VAL A 89 10.29 9.35 8.21
C VAL A 89 10.58 10.80 8.66
N GLY A 90 9.53 11.50 9.06
CA GLY A 90 9.55 12.91 9.44
C GLY A 90 9.21 13.87 8.29
N ASP A 91 9.19 13.41 7.04
CA ASP A 91 8.81 14.27 5.92
C ASP A 91 7.31 14.51 5.88
N THR A 92 6.93 15.71 5.44
CA THR A 92 5.52 16.06 5.19
C THR A 92 5.14 15.68 3.77
N VAL A 93 3.98 15.03 3.65
CA VAL A 93 3.38 14.66 2.36
C VAL A 93 1.92 15.03 2.32
N ARG A 94 1.39 15.18 1.11
CA ARG A 94 -0.05 15.19 0.86
C ARG A 94 -0.43 13.93 0.09
N VAL A 95 -1.44 13.21 0.57
CA VAL A 95 -1.95 11.98 -0.05
C VAL A 95 -3.40 12.18 -0.43
N VAL A 96 -3.71 11.85 -1.68
CA VAL A 96 -5.09 11.80 -2.17
C VAL A 96 -5.40 10.36 -2.51
N GLY A 97 -6.54 9.85 -2.04
CA GLY A 97 -6.90 8.46 -2.26
C GLY A 97 -8.24 8.11 -1.65
N TYR A 98 -8.43 6.83 -1.38
CA TYR A 98 -9.75 6.30 -1.03
C TYR A 98 -9.64 5.34 0.15
N PRO A 99 -10.59 5.37 1.09
CA PRO A 99 -10.55 4.53 2.27
C PRO A 99 -10.81 3.08 1.89
N HIS A 100 -10.16 2.17 2.61
CA HIS A 100 -10.53 0.77 2.57
C HIS A 100 -11.96 0.61 3.11
N ARG A 101 -12.77 -0.23 2.47
CA ARG A 101 -14.18 -0.41 2.84
C ARG A 101 -14.38 -1.03 4.23
N ASN A 102 -13.41 -1.84 4.66
CA ASN A 102 -13.51 -2.67 5.88
C ASN A 102 -12.32 -2.55 6.86
N ILE A 103 -11.29 -1.77 6.53
CA ILE A 103 -10.10 -1.61 7.38
C ILE A 103 -10.09 -0.14 7.76
N GLU A 104 -10.24 0.12 9.06
CA GLU A 104 -10.18 1.48 9.56
C GLU A 104 -8.79 2.07 9.31
N ASN A 105 -8.77 3.34 8.91
CA ASN A 105 -7.57 4.14 8.78
C ASN A 105 -6.55 3.59 7.76
N GLU A 106 -7.01 2.79 6.82
CA GLU A 106 -6.24 2.44 5.62
C GLU A 106 -6.84 3.16 4.41
N MET A 107 -5.97 3.75 3.59
CA MET A 107 -6.34 4.27 2.28
C MET A 107 -5.41 3.71 1.20
N ARG A 108 -5.93 3.57 -0.02
CA ARG A 108 -5.09 3.41 -1.21
C ARG A 108 -4.96 4.76 -1.89
N ALA A 109 -3.71 5.20 -2.06
CA ALA A 109 -3.44 6.48 -2.67
C ALA A 109 -3.68 6.41 -4.20
N GLU A 110 -4.41 7.39 -4.72
CA GLU A 110 -4.46 7.72 -6.14
C GLU A 110 -3.21 8.49 -6.55
N ARG A 111 -2.75 9.40 -5.68
CA ARG A 111 -1.51 10.15 -5.86
C ARG A 111 -0.91 10.55 -4.51
N ILE A 112 0.39 10.78 -4.54
CA ILE A 112 1.14 11.36 -3.42
C ILE A 112 1.88 12.59 -3.94
N ILE A 113 1.88 13.65 -3.15
CA ILE A 113 2.59 14.90 -3.42
C ILE A 113 3.67 15.06 -2.35
N ILE A 114 4.91 15.22 -2.81
CA ILE A 114 6.12 15.32 -1.99
C ILE A 114 6.84 16.59 -2.44
N GLY A 115 6.76 17.65 -1.63
CA GLY A 115 7.13 18.99 -2.07
C GLY A 115 6.32 19.41 -3.30
N ASP A 116 7.01 19.74 -4.39
CA ASP A 116 6.37 20.13 -5.67
C ASP A 116 6.12 18.93 -6.61
N VAL A 117 6.54 17.71 -6.23
CA VAL A 117 6.45 16.53 -7.09
C VAL A 117 5.14 15.80 -6.82
N THR A 118 4.30 15.67 -7.85
CA THR A 118 3.11 14.81 -7.82
C THR A 118 3.40 13.48 -8.50
N ILE A 119 3.18 12.38 -7.79
CA ILE A 119 3.34 11.01 -8.31
C ILE A 119 1.96 10.37 -8.40
N GLU A 120 1.49 10.14 -9.63
CA GLU A 120 0.25 9.40 -9.88
C GLU A 120 0.47 7.91 -9.63
N LEU A 121 -0.43 7.26 -8.91
CA LEU A 121 -0.29 5.87 -8.45
C LEU A 121 -1.27 4.92 -9.12
N ARG A 122 -2.37 5.42 -9.71
CA ARG A 122 -3.35 4.60 -10.44
C ARG A 122 -2.89 4.20 -11.85
#